data_AF-A0A949H5F3-F1
#
_entry.id   AF-A0A949H5F3-F1
#
_cell.length_a   1.000
_cell.length_b   1.000
_cell.length_c   1.000
_cell.angle_alpha   90.00
_cell.angle_beta   90.00
_cell.angle_gamma   90.00
#
_symmetry.space_group_name_H-M   'P 1'
#
loop_
_entity.id
_entity.type
_entity.pdbx_description
1 polymer ?
#
loop_
_entity_poly.entity_id
_entity_poly.type
_entity_poly.pdbx_seq_one_letter_code
_entity_poly.pdbx_strand_id
1 'polypeptide(L)'
;MAGRLLDDMLALIVRRPALLWLAVVANLLGAVIGGIYWYGPMLLRSPWWSWVFIPDCPLAALLGAIVLLLYRSGRAPQWLIALTAFACIKYGTWTILFWLRQWSGAGAAYPVELLLFVTHIGLLAEGVLFSRAIAPARPATGVLVSLFFVASVIVDYGLGFHPPLVSHVSRADAFAAAALLTALLSIALWRATRRPAR
;
A
#
# COMPACT_ATOMS: atom_id res chain seq x y z
N MET A 1 -24.22 -3.07 -7.12
CA MET A 1 -23.74 -4.32 -7.73
C MET A 1 -22.25 -4.55 -7.47
N ALA A 2 -21.39 -3.57 -7.77
CA ALA A 2 -19.93 -3.65 -7.56
C ALA A 2 -19.47 -4.01 -6.13
N GLY A 3 -20.13 -3.50 -5.08
CA GLY A 3 -19.74 -3.79 -3.70
C GLY A 3 -19.83 -5.28 -3.33
N ARG A 4 -20.87 -5.99 -3.81
CA ARG A 4 -21.04 -7.44 -3.57
C ARG A 4 -19.96 -8.25 -4.30
N LEU A 5 -19.65 -7.87 -5.54
CA LEU A 5 -18.59 -8.53 -6.32
C LEU A 5 -17.24 -8.51 -5.61
N LEU A 6 -16.83 -7.37 -5.04
CA LEU A 6 -15.55 -7.26 -4.33
C LEU A 6 -15.52 -8.13 -3.05
N ASP A 7 -16.63 -8.18 -2.33
CA ASP A 7 -16.77 -9.02 -1.13
C ASP A 7 -16.65 -10.52 -1.51
N ASP A 8 -17.30 -10.92 -2.61
CA ASP A 8 -17.24 -12.28 -3.15
C ASP A 8 -15.84 -12.64 -3.64
N MET A 9 -15.11 -11.71 -4.27
CA MET A 9 -13.73 -11.90 -4.71
C MET A 9 -12.78 -12.12 -3.54
N LEU A 10 -12.85 -11.28 -2.49
CA LEU A 10 -12.03 -11.46 -1.30
C LEU A 10 -12.35 -12.80 -0.62
N ALA A 11 -13.63 -13.15 -0.51
CA ALA A 11 -14.05 -14.43 0.03
C ALA A 11 -13.53 -15.61 -0.80
N LEU A 12 -13.54 -15.51 -2.14
CA LEU A 12 -13.02 -16.53 -3.04
C LEU A 12 -11.52 -16.76 -2.81
N ILE A 13 -10.73 -15.69 -2.79
CA ILE A 13 -9.27 -15.74 -2.56
C ILE A 13 -8.98 -16.41 -1.23
N VAL A 14 -9.63 -15.95 -0.16
CA VAL A 14 -9.36 -16.42 1.21
C VAL A 14 -9.84 -17.86 1.43
N ARG A 15 -10.95 -18.28 0.82
CA ARG A 15 -11.52 -19.63 0.99
C ARG A 15 -10.80 -20.69 0.15
N ARG A 16 -10.24 -20.33 -1.02
CA ARG A 16 -9.53 -21.27 -1.89
C ARG A 16 -8.04 -21.32 -1.52
N PRO A 17 -7.53 -22.44 -0.95
CA PRO A 17 -6.14 -22.51 -0.47
C PRO A 17 -5.09 -22.13 -1.53
N ALA A 18 -5.30 -22.56 -2.78
CA ALA A 18 -4.39 -22.23 -3.88
C ALA A 18 -4.30 -20.72 -4.15
N LEU A 19 -5.44 -20.02 -4.19
CA LEU A 19 -5.48 -18.58 -4.43
C LEU A 19 -4.92 -17.80 -3.24
N LEU A 20 -5.25 -18.23 -2.02
CA LEU A 20 -4.69 -17.63 -0.81
C LEU A 20 -3.17 -17.74 -0.80
N TRP A 21 -2.62 -18.95 -0.99
CA TRP A 21 -1.18 -19.15 -0.94
C TRP A 21 -0.47 -18.47 -2.10
N LEU A 22 -1.08 -18.41 -3.28
CA LEU A 22 -0.55 -17.61 -4.39
C LEU A 22 -0.43 -16.14 -4.00
N ALA A 23 -1.49 -15.54 -3.45
CA ALA A 23 -1.47 -14.14 -3.01
C ALA A 23 -0.47 -13.90 -1.87
N VAL A 24 -0.42 -14.79 -0.88
CA VAL A 24 0.55 -14.70 0.25
C VAL A 24 1.98 -14.80 -0.26
N VAL A 25 2.30 -15.78 -1.11
CA VAL A 25 3.65 -15.94 -1.64
C VAL A 25 4.03 -14.76 -2.54
N ALA A 26 3.13 -14.27 -3.40
CA ALA A 26 3.38 -13.09 -4.22
C ALA A 26 3.71 -11.86 -3.37
N ASN A 27 2.96 -11.63 -2.29
CA ASN A 27 3.21 -10.55 -1.33
C ASN A 27 4.55 -10.72 -0.59
N LEU A 28 4.86 -11.94 -0.13
CA LEU A 28 6.14 -12.21 0.55
C LEU A 28 7.33 -12.03 -0.38
N LEU A 29 7.23 -12.49 -1.64
CA LEU A 29 8.26 -12.25 -2.65
C LEU A 29 8.42 -10.76 -2.92
N GLY A 30 7.32 -10.03 -3.12
CA GLY A 30 7.35 -8.58 -3.28
C GLY A 30 7.98 -7.84 -2.09
N ALA A 31 7.65 -8.26 -0.87
CA ALA A 31 8.22 -7.70 0.36
C ALA A 31 9.72 -7.96 0.50
N VAL A 32 10.16 -9.21 0.29
CA VAL A 32 11.57 -9.59 0.44
C VAL A 32 12.42 -9.00 -0.69
N ILE A 33 12.00 -9.20 -1.94
CA ILE A 33 12.74 -8.73 -3.12
C ILE A 33 12.74 -7.19 -3.14
N GLY A 34 11.57 -6.56 -2.96
CA GLY A 34 11.44 -5.11 -2.86
C GLY A 34 12.28 -4.53 -1.72
N GLY A 35 12.16 -5.13 -0.54
CA GLY A 35 12.84 -4.69 0.68
C GLY A 35 14.37 -4.78 0.57
N ILE A 36 14.90 -5.86 -0.01
CA ILE A 36 16.35 -6.04 -0.16
C ILE A 36 16.91 -5.14 -1.26
N TYR A 37 16.34 -5.19 -2.48
CA TYR A 37 16.98 -4.58 -3.64
C TYR A 37 16.75 -3.07 -3.75
N TRP A 38 15.55 -2.57 -3.40
CA TRP A 38 15.24 -1.14 -3.54
C TRP A 38 15.47 -0.36 -2.23
N TYR A 39 15.11 -0.96 -1.09
CA TYR A 39 15.12 -0.25 0.20
C TYR A 39 16.26 -0.65 1.13
N GLY A 40 16.90 -1.80 0.93
CA GLY A 40 17.96 -2.33 1.78
C GLY A 40 19.12 -1.36 1.98
N PRO A 41 19.71 -0.81 0.89
CA PRO A 41 20.78 0.18 1.00
C PRO A 41 20.36 1.46 1.75
N MET A 42 19.07 1.81 1.70
CA MET A 42 18.54 2.99 2.38
C MET A 42 18.34 2.73 3.88
N LEU A 43 17.78 1.57 4.24
CA LEU A 43 17.60 1.14 5.62
C LEU A 43 18.93 1.08 6.38
N LEU A 44 19.97 0.51 5.76
CA LEU A 44 21.30 0.39 6.37
C LEU A 44 21.98 1.73 6.66
N ARG A 45 21.56 2.80 5.97
CA ARG A 45 22.10 4.16 6.14
C ARG A 45 21.18 5.09 6.94
N SER A 46 20.03 4.57 7.38
CA SER A 46 19.00 5.35 8.05
C SER A 46 18.90 5.01 9.53
N PRO A 47 18.52 5.98 10.39
CA PRO A 47 18.25 5.70 11.80
C PRO A 47 17.18 4.61 11.98
N TRP A 48 17.33 3.76 12.98
CA TRP A 48 16.42 2.62 13.20
C TRP A 48 14.94 3.00 13.36
N TRP A 49 14.63 4.20 13.85
CA TRP A 49 13.24 4.66 14.03
C TRP A 49 12.53 4.92 12.70
N SER A 50 13.25 5.24 11.61
CA SER A 50 12.63 5.53 10.30
C SER A 50 12.31 4.26 9.51
N TRP A 51 12.77 3.10 9.97
CA TRP A 51 12.59 1.81 9.30
C TRP A 51 11.12 1.38 9.18
N VAL A 52 10.23 1.94 9.99
CA VAL A 52 8.78 1.69 9.86
C VAL A 52 8.13 2.47 8.72
N PHE A 53 8.78 3.53 8.23
CA PHE A 53 8.27 4.39 7.16
C PHE A 53 8.96 4.11 5.82
N ILE A 54 10.27 3.85 5.84
CA ILE A 54 11.10 3.67 4.64
C ILE A 54 10.61 2.58 3.68
N PRO A 55 10.23 1.35 4.12
CA PRO A 55 10.00 0.24 3.21
C PRO A 55 8.66 0.29 2.46
N ASP A 56 7.96 1.43 2.38
CA ASP A 56 6.81 1.73 1.53
C ASP A 56 6.02 0.51 1.01
N CYS A 57 6.14 0.17 -0.29
CA CYS A 57 5.44 -0.95 -0.92
C CYS A 57 5.88 -2.34 -0.41
N PRO A 58 7.17 -2.63 -0.11
CA PRO A 58 7.55 -3.84 0.61
C PRO A 58 6.81 -4.04 1.94
N LEU A 59 6.66 -2.99 2.74
CA LEU A 59 5.91 -3.05 4.00
C LEU A 59 4.42 -3.31 3.72
N ALA A 60 3.83 -2.63 2.73
CA ALA A 60 2.45 -2.86 2.34
C ALA A 60 2.19 -4.32 1.93
N ALA A 61 3.10 -4.90 1.13
CA ALA A 61 3.01 -6.28 0.70
C ALA A 61 3.15 -7.26 1.88
N LEU A 62 4.10 -7.04 2.78
CA LEU A 62 4.25 -7.84 4.00
C LEU A 62 2.97 -7.81 4.85
N LEU A 63 2.40 -6.62 5.05
CA LEU A 63 1.15 -6.45 5.77
C LEU A 63 -0.03 -7.11 5.04
N GLY A 64 -0.02 -7.14 3.70
CA GLY A 64 -0.97 -7.86 2.86
C GLY A 64 -0.95 -9.37 3.12
N ALA A 65 0.23 -9.98 3.10
CA ALA A 65 0.41 -11.39 3.44
C ALA A 65 -0.10 -11.73 4.85
N ILE A 66 0.24 -10.89 5.85
CA ILE A 66 -0.20 -11.07 7.24
C ILE A 66 -1.73 -10.95 7.34
N VAL A 67 -2.33 -9.92 6.72
CA VAL A 67 -3.78 -9.72 6.74
C VAL A 67 -4.51 -10.88 6.07
N LEU A 68 -4.04 -11.41 4.94
CA LEU A 68 -4.65 -12.56 4.29
C LEU A 68 -4.76 -13.78 5.22
N LEU A 69 -3.69 -14.09 5.95
CA LEU A 69 -3.64 -15.21 6.89
C LEU A 69 -4.52 -14.98 8.13
N LEU A 70 -4.46 -13.78 8.71
CA LEU A 70 -5.27 -13.41 9.87
C LEU A 70 -6.75 -13.30 9.51
N TYR A 71 -7.08 -12.81 8.32
CA TYR A 71 -8.44 -12.66 7.86
C TYR A 71 -9.08 -14.03 7.61
N ARG A 72 -8.35 -14.99 7.04
CA ARG A 72 -8.80 -16.39 6.92
C ARG A 72 -9.17 -17.01 8.27
N SER A 73 -8.40 -16.71 9.31
CA SER A 73 -8.62 -17.24 10.66
C SER A 73 -9.65 -16.46 11.48
N GLY A 74 -10.25 -15.39 10.93
CA GLY A 74 -11.19 -14.52 11.64
C GLY A 74 -10.52 -13.68 12.75
N ARG A 75 -9.19 -13.53 12.71
CA ARG A 75 -8.38 -12.90 13.76
C ARG A 75 -7.75 -11.57 13.33
N ALA A 76 -8.03 -11.08 12.13
CA ALA A 76 -7.46 -9.82 11.64
C ALA A 76 -8.02 -8.62 12.42
N PRO A 77 -7.18 -7.91 13.20
CA PRO A 77 -7.66 -6.74 13.91
C PRO A 77 -7.94 -5.60 12.92
N GLN A 78 -8.96 -4.81 13.22
CA GLN A 78 -9.52 -3.83 12.27
C GLN A 78 -8.56 -2.68 11.95
N TRP A 79 -7.69 -2.32 12.89
CA TRP A 79 -6.63 -1.34 12.62
C TRP A 79 -5.60 -1.85 11.62
N LEU A 80 -5.30 -3.15 11.64
CA LEU A 80 -4.34 -3.75 10.72
C LEU A 80 -4.94 -3.86 9.32
N ILE A 81 -6.22 -4.28 9.21
CA ILE A 81 -6.94 -4.28 7.92
C ILE A 81 -6.95 -2.87 7.31
N ALA A 82 -7.27 -1.85 8.12
CA ALA A 82 -7.30 -0.46 7.66
C ALA A 82 -5.91 0.06 7.26
N LEU A 83 -4.87 -0.23 8.05
CA LEU A 83 -3.49 0.13 7.75
C LEU A 83 -3.02 -0.51 6.44
N THR A 84 -3.24 -1.82 6.28
CA THR A 84 -2.87 -2.57 5.07
C THR A 84 -3.62 -2.07 3.84
N ALA A 85 -4.94 -1.89 3.94
CA ALA A 85 -5.74 -1.36 2.82
C ALA A 85 -5.22 0.02 2.38
N PHE A 86 -4.94 0.91 3.34
CA PHE A 86 -4.40 2.23 3.04
C PHE A 86 -3.01 2.14 2.40
N ALA A 87 -2.10 1.34 2.96
CA ALA A 87 -0.74 1.15 2.46
C ALA A 87 -0.76 0.65 1.01
N CYS A 88 -1.51 -0.42 0.75
CA CYS A 88 -1.61 -1.05 -0.56
C CYS A 88 -2.19 -0.09 -1.61
N ILE A 89 -3.25 0.65 -1.28
CA ILE A 89 -3.84 1.62 -2.21
C ILE A 89 -2.88 2.79 -2.44
N LYS A 90 -2.31 3.37 -1.38
CA LYS A 90 -1.38 4.51 -1.46
C LYS A 90 -0.17 4.16 -2.32
N TYR A 91 0.59 3.14 -1.93
CA TYR A 91 1.84 2.81 -2.61
C TYR A 91 1.62 2.15 -3.96
N GLY A 92 0.56 1.33 -4.12
CA GLY A 92 0.16 0.81 -5.42
C GLY A 92 -0.13 1.93 -6.42
N THR A 93 -0.96 2.89 -6.03
CA THR A 93 -1.32 4.03 -6.90
C THR A 93 -0.14 4.97 -7.12
N TRP A 94 0.64 5.27 -6.07
CA TRP A 94 1.81 6.13 -6.17
C TRP A 94 2.83 5.58 -7.19
N THR A 95 3.14 4.28 -7.13
CA THR A 95 4.10 3.67 -8.07
C THR A 95 3.56 3.61 -9.51
N ILE A 96 2.26 3.39 -9.69
CA ILE A 96 1.60 3.47 -11.00
C ILE A 96 1.78 4.88 -11.59
N LEU A 97 1.46 5.92 -10.81
CA LEU A 97 1.61 7.32 -11.25
C LEU A 97 3.08 7.69 -11.50
N PHE A 98 3.99 7.20 -10.65
CA PHE A 98 5.43 7.41 -10.78
C PHE A 98 5.96 6.92 -12.13
N TRP A 99 5.64 5.68 -12.51
CA TRP A 99 6.12 5.11 -13.78
C TRP A 99 5.43 5.73 -15.00
N LEU A 100 4.13 6.03 -14.92
CA LEU A 100 3.45 6.77 -15.99
C LEU A 100 4.10 8.14 -16.24
N ARG A 101 4.45 8.85 -15.15
CA ARG A 101 5.15 10.13 -15.25
C ARG A 101 6.54 9.96 -15.86
N GLN A 102 7.29 8.94 -15.46
CA GLN A 102 8.59 8.63 -16.06
C GLN A 102 8.47 8.39 -17.57
N TRP A 103 7.58 7.50 -18.00
CA TRP A 103 7.42 7.12 -19.41
C TRP A 103 6.91 8.27 -20.27
N SER A 104 6.08 9.15 -19.73
CA SER A 104 5.63 10.35 -20.44
C SER A 104 6.77 11.29 -20.82
N GLY A 105 7.86 11.31 -20.04
CA GLY A 105 9.06 12.11 -20.33
C GLY A 105 10.14 11.33 -21.08
N ALA A 106 10.37 10.07 -20.70
CA ALA A 106 11.42 9.23 -21.26
C ALA A 106 11.08 8.67 -22.65
N GLY A 107 9.79 8.53 -22.97
CA GLY A 107 9.33 7.94 -24.24
C GLY A 107 9.54 6.43 -24.37
N ALA A 108 9.97 5.74 -23.31
CA ALA A 108 10.21 4.30 -23.28
C ALA A 108 9.91 3.72 -21.90
N ALA A 109 9.58 2.43 -21.87
CA ALA A 109 9.38 1.64 -20.65
C ALA A 109 10.30 0.42 -20.67
N TYR A 110 11.03 0.19 -19.58
CA TYR A 110 11.96 -0.93 -19.47
C TYR A 110 11.35 -2.12 -18.72
N PRO A 111 11.85 -3.36 -18.92
CA PRO A 111 11.23 -4.56 -18.34
C PRO A 111 11.05 -4.53 -16.82
N VAL A 112 12.03 -4.02 -16.07
CA VAL A 112 11.93 -3.91 -14.61
C VAL A 112 10.87 -2.89 -14.17
N GLU A 113 10.70 -1.81 -14.94
CA GLU A 113 9.70 -0.78 -14.68
C GLU A 113 8.29 -1.32 -14.94
N LEU A 114 8.12 -2.07 -16.02
CA LEU A 114 6.87 -2.77 -16.33
C LEU A 114 6.51 -3.80 -15.25
N LEU A 115 7.50 -4.57 -14.77
CA LEU A 115 7.31 -5.49 -13.66
C LEU A 115 6.83 -4.75 -12.40
N LEU A 116 7.50 -3.65 -12.03
CA LEU A 116 7.10 -2.84 -10.89
C LEU A 116 5.70 -2.25 -11.11
N PHE A 117 5.41 -1.72 -12.28
CA PHE A 117 4.09 -1.18 -12.61
C PHE A 117 2.98 -2.22 -12.46
N VAL A 118 3.12 -3.40 -13.07
CA VAL A 118 2.11 -4.46 -13.05
C VAL A 118 1.92 -5.04 -11.65
N THR A 119 3.01 -5.28 -10.91
CA THR A 119 2.92 -5.78 -9.53
C THR A 119 2.21 -4.78 -8.61
N HIS A 120 2.36 -3.48 -8.86
CA HIS A 120 1.67 -2.45 -8.09
C HIS A 120 0.20 -2.26 -8.45
N ILE A 121 -0.23 -2.66 -9.66
CA ILE A 121 -1.66 -2.84 -9.98
C ILE A 121 -2.25 -3.95 -9.11
N GLY A 122 -1.53 -5.08 -8.97
CA GLY A 122 -1.92 -6.15 -8.05
C GLY A 122 -2.04 -5.67 -6.60
N LEU A 123 -1.03 -4.93 -6.12
CA LEU A 123 -1.03 -4.34 -4.77
C LEU A 123 -2.22 -3.39 -4.57
N LEU A 124 -2.48 -2.51 -5.53
CA LEU A 124 -3.65 -1.62 -5.50
C LEU A 124 -4.96 -2.41 -5.43
N ALA A 125 -5.11 -3.44 -6.26
CA ALA A 125 -6.30 -4.28 -6.27
C ALA A 125 -6.52 -4.98 -4.92
N GLU A 126 -5.47 -5.52 -4.31
CA GLU A 126 -5.55 -6.10 -2.96
C GLU A 126 -5.97 -5.07 -1.91
N GLY A 127 -5.40 -3.86 -1.97
CA GLY A 127 -5.80 -2.77 -1.07
C GLY A 127 -7.29 -2.42 -1.19
N VAL A 128 -7.82 -2.38 -2.41
CA VAL A 128 -9.26 -2.17 -2.65
C VAL A 128 -10.08 -3.32 -2.06
N LEU A 129 -9.65 -4.57 -2.20
CA LEU A 129 -10.32 -5.72 -1.57
C LEU A 129 -10.31 -5.61 -0.03
N PHE A 130 -9.16 -5.32 0.58
CA PHE A 130 -9.07 -5.14 2.04
C PHE A 130 -9.91 -3.97 2.55
N SER A 131 -10.07 -2.90 1.76
CA SER A 131 -10.91 -1.75 2.15
C SER A 131 -12.37 -2.14 2.42
N ARG A 132 -12.85 -3.23 1.79
CA ARG A 132 -14.20 -3.78 2.01
C ARG A 132 -14.35 -4.47 3.35
N ALA A 133 -13.26 -4.97 3.91
CA ALA A 133 -13.20 -5.66 5.19
C ALA A 133 -13.07 -4.70 6.39
N ILE A 134 -12.93 -3.39 6.16
CA ILE A 134 -12.90 -2.37 7.21
C ILE A 134 -14.31 -2.21 7.78
N ALA A 135 -14.48 -2.56 9.04
CA ALA A 135 -15.75 -2.46 9.72
C ALA A 135 -16.06 -1.00 10.17
N PRO A 136 -17.35 -0.62 10.14
CA PRO A 136 -17.84 0.71 10.55
C PRO A 136 -17.67 0.98 12.05
N ALA A 137 -18.00 2.21 12.47
CA ALA A 137 -17.99 2.68 13.86
C ALA A 137 -16.64 2.55 14.61
N ARG A 138 -15.52 2.79 13.92
CA ARG A 138 -14.16 2.78 14.48
C ARG A 138 -13.37 4.06 14.15
N PRO A 139 -13.84 5.26 14.55
CA PRO A 139 -13.21 6.51 14.15
C PRO A 139 -11.75 6.63 14.60
N ALA A 140 -11.40 6.09 15.77
CA ALA A 140 -10.02 6.08 16.27
C ALA A 140 -9.05 5.37 15.32
N THR A 141 -9.48 4.25 14.71
CA THR A 141 -8.68 3.56 13.69
C THR A 141 -8.42 4.45 12.48
N GLY A 142 -9.44 5.18 12.03
CA GLY A 142 -9.30 6.12 10.92
C GLY A 142 -8.26 7.20 11.22
N VAL A 143 -8.34 7.82 12.40
CA VAL A 143 -7.38 8.86 12.82
C VAL A 143 -5.96 8.32 12.92
N LEU A 144 -5.75 7.20 13.61
CA LEU A 144 -4.40 6.64 13.83
C LEU A 144 -3.71 6.26 12.52
N VAL A 145 -4.42 5.62 11.59
CA VAL A 145 -3.87 5.26 10.28
C VAL A 145 -3.57 6.51 9.46
N SER A 146 -4.47 7.51 9.46
CA SER A 146 -4.21 8.78 8.79
C SER A 146 -2.97 9.50 9.34
N LEU A 147 -2.82 9.57 10.66
CA LEU A 147 -1.64 10.18 11.30
C LEU A 147 -0.36 9.44 10.94
N PHE A 148 -0.38 8.10 10.89
CA PHE A 148 0.75 7.30 10.45
C PHE A 148 1.21 7.67 9.04
N PHE A 149 0.29 7.81 8.08
CA PHE A 149 0.66 8.16 6.70
C PHE A 149 1.01 9.63 6.49
N VAL A 150 0.47 10.54 7.31
CA VAL A 150 0.96 11.92 7.37
C VAL A 150 2.40 11.95 7.87
N ALA A 151 2.71 11.18 8.92
CA ALA A 151 4.08 11.05 9.40
C ALA A 151 5.00 10.44 8.34
N SER A 152 4.56 9.43 7.59
CA SER A 152 5.33 8.89 6.45
C SER A 152 5.67 9.98 5.43
N VAL A 153 4.70 10.81 5.01
CA VAL A 153 5.00 11.89 4.05
C VAL A 153 6.04 12.87 4.59
N ILE A 154 6.01 13.18 5.89
CA ILE A 154 7.01 14.05 6.55
C ILE A 154 8.38 13.36 6.58
N VAL A 155 8.45 12.07 6.89
CA VAL A 155 9.71 11.31 6.91
C VAL A 155 10.30 11.23 5.51
N ASP A 156 9.51 10.86 4.51
CA ASP A 156 9.96 10.65 3.14
C ASP A 156 10.42 11.97 2.52
N TYR A 157 9.57 13.00 2.56
CA TYR A 157 9.78 14.24 1.82
C TYR A 157 10.20 15.43 2.67
N GLY A 158 9.96 15.42 3.99
CA GLY A 158 10.47 16.44 4.90
C GLY A 158 11.89 16.14 5.37
N LEU A 159 12.18 14.88 5.70
CA LEU A 159 13.49 14.43 6.20
C LEU A 159 14.37 13.79 5.11
N GLY A 160 13.84 13.57 3.91
CA GLY A 160 14.61 13.11 2.75
C GLY A 160 14.77 11.60 2.64
N PHE A 161 13.94 10.81 3.33
CA PHE A 161 13.90 9.35 3.22
C PHE A 161 12.95 8.86 2.12
N HIS A 162 12.74 9.62 1.05
CA HIS A 162 11.89 9.19 -0.05
C HIS A 162 12.58 8.11 -0.91
N PRO A 163 11.82 7.28 -1.65
CA PRO A 163 12.39 6.33 -2.59
C PRO A 163 13.29 6.99 -3.65
N PRO A 164 14.24 6.25 -4.23
CA PRO A 164 15.06 6.74 -5.34
C PRO A 164 14.20 7.25 -6.50
N LEU A 165 14.53 8.44 -6.99
CA LEU A 165 13.83 9.08 -8.10
C LEU A 165 14.50 8.76 -9.44
N VAL A 166 13.72 8.87 -10.51
CA VAL A 166 14.16 8.69 -11.90
C VAL A 166 14.15 10.01 -12.66
N SER A 167 14.79 10.04 -13.82
CA SER A 167 15.12 11.26 -14.57
C SER A 167 13.94 12.20 -14.84
N HIS A 168 12.73 11.68 -15.04
CA HIS A 168 11.54 12.50 -15.35
C HIS A 168 10.50 12.53 -14.22
N VAL A 169 10.86 12.12 -13.01
CA VAL A 169 10.00 12.29 -11.82
C VAL A 169 10.74 13.16 -10.81
N SER A 170 10.32 14.42 -10.70
CA SER A 170 10.91 15.33 -9.72
C SER A 170 10.47 14.97 -8.30
N ARG A 171 11.23 15.41 -7.30
CA ARG A 171 10.84 15.29 -5.89
C ARG A 171 9.49 15.96 -5.61
N ALA A 172 9.19 17.05 -6.31
CA ALA A 172 7.92 17.76 -6.20
C ALA A 172 6.75 16.91 -6.73
N ASP A 173 6.93 16.23 -7.88
CA ASP A 173 5.91 15.33 -8.45
C ASP A 173 5.61 14.17 -7.48
N ALA A 174 6.68 13.52 -6.99
CA ALA A 174 6.63 12.42 -6.05
C ALA A 174 5.94 12.82 -4.73
N PHE A 175 6.31 13.98 -4.17
CA PHE A 175 5.70 14.56 -2.99
C PHE A 175 4.22 14.88 -3.20
N ALA A 176 3.88 15.56 -4.30
CA ALA A 176 2.50 15.96 -4.60
C ALA A 176 1.58 14.74 -4.69
N ALA A 177 2.03 13.68 -5.38
CA ALA A 177 1.30 12.42 -5.43
C ALA A 177 1.13 11.79 -4.04
N ALA A 178 2.20 11.70 -3.25
CA ALA A 178 2.16 11.09 -1.92
C ALA A 178 1.24 11.86 -0.95
N ALA A 179 1.32 13.19 -0.96
CA ALA A 179 0.50 14.07 -0.13
C ALA A 179 -0.98 14.02 -0.54
N LEU A 180 -1.27 14.11 -1.84
CA LEU A 180 -2.64 14.05 -2.37
C LEU A 180 -3.29 12.70 -2.05
N LEU A 181 -2.60 11.58 -2.31
CA LEU A 181 -3.10 10.24 -1.99
C LEU A 181 -3.33 10.09 -0.48
N THR A 182 -2.42 10.58 0.36
CA THR A 182 -2.57 10.54 1.82
C THR A 182 -3.82 11.33 2.27
N ALA A 183 -4.05 12.51 1.71
CA ALA A 183 -5.23 13.32 2.01
C ALA A 183 -6.54 12.64 1.56
N LEU A 184 -6.60 12.20 0.31
CA LEU A 184 -7.80 11.55 -0.25
C LEU A 184 -8.15 10.24 0.47
N LEU A 185 -7.15 9.41 0.75
CA LEU A 185 -7.36 8.15 1.47
C LEU A 185 -7.72 8.39 2.93
N SER A 186 -7.19 9.43 3.57
CA SER A 186 -7.62 9.81 4.93
C SER A 186 -9.09 10.22 4.97
N ILE A 187 -9.55 11.00 3.99
CA ILE A 187 -10.97 11.37 3.86
C ILE A 187 -11.83 10.12 3.62
N ALA A 188 -11.40 9.22 2.73
CA ALA A 188 -12.11 7.98 2.44
C ALA A 188 -12.21 7.06 3.67
N LEU A 189 -11.10 6.86 4.38
CA LEU A 189 -11.03 6.04 5.59
C LEU A 189 -11.86 6.62 6.72
N TRP A 190 -11.83 7.94 6.91
CA TRP A 190 -12.68 8.63 7.88
C TRP A 190 -14.17 8.38 7.62
N ARG A 191 -14.59 8.49 6.36
CA ARG A 191 -15.97 8.19 5.96
C ARG A 191 -16.30 6.73 6.18
N ALA A 192 -15.39 5.80 5.88
CA ALA A 192 -15.61 4.36 6.08
C ALA A 192 -15.77 4.00 7.56
N THR A 193 -14.92 4.54 8.42
CA THR A 193 -14.86 4.25 9.85
C THR A 193 -15.94 4.94 10.68
N ARG A 194 -16.61 5.97 10.15
CA ARG A 194 -17.73 6.66 10.80
C ARG A 194 -19.12 6.18 10.40
N ARG A 195 -19.23 5.27 9.43
CA ARG A 195 -20.54 4.70 9.06
C ARG A 195 -21.20 4.08 10.29
N PRO A 196 -22.53 4.14 10.43
CA PRO A 196 -23.25 3.37 11.43
C PRO A 196 -22.96 1.88 11.25
N ALA A 197 -22.90 1.13 12.35
CA ALA A 197 -22.95 -0.32 12.26
C ALA A 197 -24.27 -0.73 11.61
N ARG A 198 -24.22 -1.70 10.69
CA ARG A 198 -25.40 -2.28 10.07
C ARG A 198 -26.05 -3.31 10.97
#